data_AF-A0A969MRW8-F1
#
_entry.id   AF-A0A969MRW8-F1
#
_cell.length_a   1.000
_cell.length_b   1.000
_cell.length_c   1.000
_cell.angle_alpha   90.00
_cell.angle_beta   90.00
_cell.angle_gamma   90.00
#
_symmetry.space_group_name_H-M   'P 1'
#
loop_
_entity.id
_entity.type
_entity.pdbx_description
1 polymer ?
#
loop_
_entity_poly.entity_id
_entity_poly.type
_entity_poly.pdbx_seq_one_letter_code
_entity_poly.pdbx_strand_id
1 'polypeptide(L)'
;MEFKNKEISKQKLEKLRLVYEKYIKEAMNIKDIKRWSSRKTLSNTTYSSERTNETKIIDAIKNSDYTVGDRVWLFFKEDGSLELVENYDGNYDKLVLIKKIFQTSKLFSSVLDTDMLYCNYSLKKNQGKLKELCQTK
;
A
#
# COMPACT_ATOMS: atom_id res chain seq x y z
N MET A 1 30.76 8.61 -3.03
CA MET A 1 29.44 8.57 -3.72
C MET A 1 28.51 9.52 -2.96
N GLU A 2 28.63 10.83 -3.21
CA GLU A 2 28.31 11.88 -2.22
C GLU A 2 27.53 13.06 -2.84
N PHE A 3 26.44 12.74 -3.56
CA PHE A 3 25.62 13.74 -4.27
C PHE A 3 24.11 13.48 -4.19
N LYS A 4 23.57 12.98 -3.07
CA LYS A 4 22.12 12.68 -3.02
C LYS A 4 21.22 13.85 -2.60
N ASN A 5 21.72 14.84 -1.86
CA ASN A 5 20.88 15.92 -1.31
C ASN A 5 21.41 17.35 -1.57
N LYS A 6 22.47 17.52 -2.37
CA LYS A 6 23.26 18.77 -2.41
C LYS A 6 22.53 20.00 -2.98
N GLU A 7 21.40 19.83 -3.66
CA GLU A 7 20.66 20.95 -4.31
C GLU A 7 19.19 21.09 -3.85
N ILE A 8 18.70 20.22 -2.98
CA ILE A 8 17.31 20.31 -2.50
C ILE A 8 17.29 21.09 -1.19
N SER A 9 16.65 22.27 -1.22
CA SER A 9 16.46 23.09 -0.02
C SER A 9 15.80 22.28 1.10
N LYS A 10 16.27 22.46 2.35
CA LYS A 10 15.72 21.80 3.56
C LYS A 10 14.19 21.88 3.66
N GLN A 11 13.60 23.01 3.25
CA GLN A 11 12.14 23.20 3.23
C GLN A 11 11.41 22.25 2.27
N LYS A 12 12.01 21.92 1.11
CA LYS A 12 11.44 20.96 0.15
C LYS A 12 11.52 19.54 0.68
N LEU A 13 12.64 19.16 1.31
CA LEU A 13 12.79 17.85 1.96
C LEU A 13 11.75 17.66 3.06
N GLU A 14 11.51 18.68 3.87
CA GLU A 14 10.49 18.63 4.92
C GLU A 14 9.09 18.46 4.33
N LYS A 15 8.75 19.20 3.26
CA LYS A 15 7.47 19.03 2.55
C LYS A 15 7.29 17.60 2.02
N LEU A 16 8.34 17.00 1.44
CA LEU A 16 8.28 15.61 0.95
C LEU A 16 8.02 14.63 2.09
N ARG A 17 8.70 14.82 3.22
CA ARG A 17 8.48 14.03 4.43
C ARG A 17 7.03 14.15 4.94
N LEU A 18 6.49 15.37 5.00
CA LEU A 18 5.10 15.61 5.41
C LEU A 18 4.09 14.93 4.47
N VAL A 19 4.35 14.93 3.16
CA VAL A 19 3.50 14.21 2.19
C VAL A 19 3.55 12.70 2.46
N TYR A 20 4.73 12.13 2.70
CA TYR A 20 4.87 10.72 3.06
C TYR A 20 4.09 10.39 4.34
N GLU A 21 4.31 11.15 5.41
CA GLU A 21 3.62 10.96 6.70
C GLU A 21 2.09 11.10 6.56
N LYS A 22 1.60 12.01 5.71
CA LYS A 22 0.17 12.14 5.40
C LYS A 22 -0.41 10.85 4.82
N TYR A 23 0.28 10.23 3.86
CA TYR A 23 -0.17 8.95 3.27
C TYR A 23 -0.11 7.80 4.28
N ILE A 24 0.87 7.80 5.19
CA ILE A 24 0.94 6.82 6.28
C ILE A 24 -0.26 6.97 7.22
N LYS A 25 -0.61 8.20 7.63
CA LYS A 25 -1.80 8.47 8.45
C LYS A 25 -3.09 8.05 7.73
N GLU A 26 -3.20 8.32 6.44
CA GLU A 26 -4.36 7.91 5.64
C GLU A 26 -4.47 6.38 5.55
N ALA A 27 -3.35 5.67 5.36
CA ALA A 27 -3.33 4.21 5.34
C ALA A 27 -3.65 3.56 6.69
N MET A 28 -3.55 4.28 7.81
CA MET A 28 -3.95 3.78 9.12
C MET A 28 -5.45 3.91 9.37
N ASN A 29 -6.12 4.83 8.67
CA ASN A 29 -7.55 5.09 8.80
C ASN A 29 -8.18 5.42 7.44
N ILE A 30 -8.37 4.38 6.64
CA ILE A 30 -8.92 4.48 5.30
C ILE A 30 -10.43 4.71 5.34
N LYS A 31 -10.87 5.81 4.75
CA LYS A 31 -12.29 6.14 4.53
C LYS A 31 -12.82 5.57 3.20
N ASP A 32 -11.99 5.58 2.16
CA ASP A 32 -12.33 5.06 0.84
C ASP A 32 -11.30 4.00 0.43
N ILE A 33 -11.65 2.72 0.63
CA ILE A 33 -10.77 1.59 0.32
C ILE A 33 -10.51 1.44 -1.17
N LYS A 34 -11.40 1.95 -2.04
CA LYS A 34 -11.27 1.81 -3.48
C LYS A 34 -9.98 2.46 -3.98
N ARG A 35 -9.60 3.61 -3.42
CA ARG A 35 -8.32 4.30 -3.71
C ARG A 35 -7.09 3.46 -3.37
N TRP A 36 -7.21 2.57 -2.38
CA TRP A 36 -6.13 1.73 -1.85
C TRP A 36 -6.16 0.29 -2.40
N SER A 37 -7.20 -0.03 -3.15
CA SER A 37 -7.41 -1.33 -3.78
C SER A 37 -6.68 -1.43 -5.12
N SER A 38 -6.41 -2.65 -5.54
CA SER A 38 -5.76 -2.96 -6.82
C SER A 38 -6.79 -3.39 -7.84
N ARG A 39 -6.87 -2.69 -8.97
CA ARG A 39 -7.70 -3.10 -10.11
C ARG A 39 -7.05 -4.27 -10.84
N LYS A 40 -7.79 -5.36 -11.01
CA LYS A 40 -7.36 -6.54 -11.78
C LYS A 40 -8.40 -6.85 -12.85
N THR A 41 -7.92 -7.36 -13.99
CA THR A 41 -8.80 -7.85 -15.07
C THR A 41 -8.77 -9.37 -14.99
N LEU A 42 -9.94 -9.99 -14.94
CA LEU A 42 -10.07 -11.44 -14.90
C LEU A 42 -9.77 -11.99 -16.30
N SER A 43 -8.61 -12.62 -16.45
CA SER A 43 -8.20 -13.28 -17.68
C SER A 43 -8.43 -14.78 -17.60
N ASN A 44 -8.50 -15.47 -18.74
CA ASN A 44 -8.49 -16.94 -18.77
C ASN A 44 -7.31 -17.53 -17.99
N THR A 45 -6.15 -16.87 -18.06
CA THR A 45 -4.94 -17.28 -17.32
C THR A 45 -5.08 -17.12 -15.81
N THR A 46 -5.98 -16.26 -15.33
CA THR A 46 -6.26 -16.13 -13.90
C THR A 46 -6.89 -17.43 -13.38
N TYR A 47 -7.84 -18.01 -14.12
CA TYR A 47 -8.53 -19.25 -13.73
C TYR A 47 -7.70 -20.52 -13.91
N SER A 48 -6.71 -20.51 -14.80
CA SER A 48 -5.88 -21.69 -15.09
C SER A 48 -4.55 -21.72 -14.32
N SER A 49 -4.25 -20.71 -13.51
CA SER A 49 -2.95 -20.55 -12.85
C SER A 49 -2.95 -21.14 -11.44
N GLU A 50 -1.91 -21.90 -11.11
CA GLU A 50 -1.66 -22.44 -9.75
C GLU A 50 -0.87 -21.46 -8.86
N ARG A 51 -0.57 -20.26 -9.37
CA ARG A 51 0.19 -19.26 -8.61
C ARG A 51 -0.67 -18.70 -7.49
N THR A 52 -0.06 -18.55 -6.32
CA THR A 52 -0.73 -18.14 -5.07
C THR A 52 -1.54 -16.84 -5.18
N ASN A 53 -1.13 -15.90 -6.03
CA ASN A 53 -1.86 -14.63 -6.18
C ASN A 53 -3.16 -14.82 -6.98
N GLU A 54 -3.09 -15.58 -8.07
CA GLU A 54 -4.22 -15.92 -8.92
C GLU A 54 -5.24 -16.78 -8.15
N THR A 55 -4.79 -17.75 -7.35
CA THR A 55 -5.66 -18.52 -6.45
C THR A 55 -6.42 -17.61 -5.48
N LYS A 56 -5.74 -16.66 -4.83
CA LYS A 56 -6.38 -15.69 -3.94
C LYS A 56 -7.41 -14.81 -4.65
N ILE A 57 -7.18 -14.47 -5.92
CA ILE A 57 -8.16 -13.70 -6.72
C ILE A 57 -9.40 -14.57 -6.96
N ILE A 58 -9.23 -15.83 -7.36
CA ILE A 58 -10.34 -16.77 -7.59
C ILE A 58 -11.15 -16.96 -6.30
N ASP A 59 -10.48 -17.17 -5.17
CA ASP A 59 -11.12 -17.35 -3.87
C ASP A 59 -11.98 -16.12 -3.49
N ALA A 60 -11.48 -14.91 -3.77
CA ALA A 60 -12.17 -13.66 -3.50
C ALA A 60 -13.44 -13.47 -4.36
N ILE A 61 -13.48 -14.01 -5.58
CA ILE A 61 -14.60 -13.87 -6.53
C ILE A 61 -15.55 -15.07 -6.54
N LYS A 62 -15.25 -16.14 -5.80
CA LYS A 62 -15.96 -17.43 -5.89
C LYS A 62 -17.47 -17.35 -5.68
N ASN A 63 -17.93 -16.36 -4.90
CA ASN A 63 -19.35 -16.13 -4.58
C ASN A 63 -19.92 -14.88 -5.28
N SER A 64 -19.28 -14.44 -6.37
CA SER A 64 -19.68 -13.24 -7.11
C SER A 64 -20.09 -13.59 -8.54
N ASP A 65 -20.80 -12.67 -9.19
CA ASP A 65 -21.24 -12.80 -10.58
C ASP A 65 -20.16 -12.41 -11.60
N TYR A 66 -18.92 -12.17 -11.15
CA TYR A 66 -17.83 -11.74 -12.02
C TYR A 66 -17.37 -12.84 -12.98
N THR A 67 -17.26 -12.48 -14.26
CA THR A 67 -16.90 -13.37 -15.35
C THR A 67 -15.55 -13.01 -16.00
N VAL A 68 -15.06 -13.88 -16.88
CA VAL A 68 -13.84 -13.62 -17.66
C VAL A 68 -14.01 -12.33 -18.47
N GLY A 69 -13.04 -11.42 -18.34
CA GLY A 69 -13.04 -10.11 -18.99
C GLY A 69 -13.42 -8.96 -18.05
N ASP A 70 -14.05 -9.28 -16.92
CA ASP A 70 -14.47 -8.26 -15.96
C ASP A 70 -13.30 -7.68 -15.17
N ARG A 71 -13.53 -6.47 -14.64
CA ARG A 71 -12.56 -5.73 -13.84
C ARG A 71 -13.01 -5.67 -12.40
N VAL A 72 -12.23 -6.29 -11.52
CA VAL A 72 -12.49 -6.32 -10.08
C VAL A 72 -11.51 -5.42 -9.34
N TRP A 73 -11.99 -4.85 -8.23
CA TRP A 73 -11.16 -4.09 -7.29
C TRP A 73 -10.97 -4.91 -6.03
N LEU A 74 -9.71 -5.22 -5.71
CA LEU A 74 -9.35 -6.12 -4.61
C LEU A 74 -8.47 -5.42 -3.59
N PHE A 75 -8.69 -5.69 -2.31
CA PHE A 75 -7.84 -5.25 -1.21
C PHE A 75 -7.34 -6.45 -0.39
N PHE A 76 -6.28 -6.25 0.39
CA PHE A 76 -5.74 -7.27 1.28
C PHE A 76 -6.36 -7.16 2.67
N LYS A 77 -6.85 -8.27 3.20
CA LYS A 77 -7.28 -8.41 4.59
C LYS A 77 -6.09 -8.68 5.51
N GLU A 78 -6.28 -8.47 6.81
CA GLU A 78 -5.24 -8.70 7.84
C GLU A 78 -4.72 -10.14 7.87
N ASP A 79 -5.51 -11.12 7.41
CA ASP A 79 -5.11 -12.52 7.25
C ASP A 79 -4.24 -12.79 6.01
N GLY A 80 -4.04 -11.77 5.16
CA GLY A 80 -3.31 -11.86 3.89
C GLY A 80 -4.12 -12.44 2.73
N SER A 81 -5.43 -12.67 2.89
CA SER A 81 -6.37 -12.98 1.82
C SER A 81 -6.73 -11.73 1.01
N LEU A 82 -7.29 -11.95 -0.18
CA LEU A 82 -7.84 -10.87 -1.01
C LEU A 82 -9.35 -10.85 -0.87
N GLU A 83 -9.94 -9.65 -0.90
CA GLU A 83 -11.39 -9.49 -0.95
C GLU A 83 -11.80 -8.35 -1.87
N LEU A 84 -13.02 -8.46 -2.42
CA LEU A 84 -13.65 -7.44 -3.24
C LEU A 84 -13.96 -6.20 -2.42
N VAL A 85 -13.69 -5.02 -3.01
CA VAL A 85 -14.02 -3.71 -2.41
C VAL A 85 -15.49 -3.58 -1.99
N GLU A 86 -16.39 -4.28 -2.67
CA GLU A 86 -17.83 -4.32 -2.36
C GLU A 86 -18.13 -4.92 -0.98
N ASN A 87 -17.28 -5.85 -0.51
CA ASN A 87 -17.42 -6.52 0.78
C ASN A 87 -16.60 -5.83 1.88
N TYR A 88 -16.15 -4.60 1.68
CA TYR A 88 -15.33 -3.90 2.66
C TYR A 88 -16.11 -3.59 3.94
N ASP A 89 -15.69 -4.22 5.03
CA ASP A 89 -16.26 -4.11 6.38
C ASP A 89 -15.45 -3.18 7.31
N GLY A 90 -14.39 -2.57 6.79
CA GLY A 90 -13.43 -1.77 7.58
C GLY A 90 -12.16 -2.54 8.00
N ASN A 91 -12.07 -3.84 7.71
CA ASN A 91 -10.90 -4.66 7.99
C ASN A 91 -9.97 -4.71 6.76
N TYR A 92 -8.69 -4.37 6.94
CA TYR A 92 -7.69 -4.40 5.89
C TYR A 92 -6.28 -4.43 6.47
N ASP A 93 -5.33 -4.95 5.70
CA ASP A 93 -3.94 -5.02 6.12
C ASP A 93 -3.21 -3.66 6.00
N LYS A 94 -3.24 -2.92 7.11
CA LYS A 94 -2.52 -1.64 7.27
C LYS A 94 -1.02 -1.77 7.02
N LEU A 95 -0.41 -2.88 7.46
CA LEU A 95 1.04 -3.08 7.35
C LEU A 95 1.46 -3.29 5.89
N VAL A 96 0.68 -4.04 5.12
CA VAL A 96 0.90 -4.22 3.68
C VAL A 96 0.78 -2.89 2.95
N LEU A 97 -0.20 -2.04 3.30
CA LEU A 97 -0.33 -0.72 2.69
C LEU A 97 0.84 0.20 3.03
N ILE A 98 1.23 0.28 4.30
CA ILE A 98 2.41 1.05 4.74
C ILE A 98 3.68 0.56 4.03
N LYS A 99 3.86 -0.76 3.91
CA LYS A 99 4.99 -1.35 3.20
C LYS A 99 5.00 -0.95 1.72
N LYS A 100 3.84 -0.95 1.06
CA LYS A 100 3.70 -0.50 -0.34
C LYS A 100 4.07 0.97 -0.49
N ILE A 101 3.58 1.85 0.39
CA ILE A 101 3.95 3.29 0.37
C ILE A 101 5.47 3.46 0.46
N PHE A 102 6.11 2.77 1.40
CA PHE A 102 7.57 2.82 1.56
C PHE A 102 8.30 2.28 0.32
N GLN A 103 7.85 1.16 -0.25
CA GLN A 103 8.43 0.61 -1.49
C GLN A 103 8.27 1.57 -2.68
N THR A 104 7.12 2.21 -2.82
CA THR A 104 6.90 3.25 -3.85
C THR A 104 7.84 4.43 -3.64
N SER A 105 8.07 4.83 -2.39
CA SER A 105 9.02 5.92 -2.09
C SER A 105 10.45 5.60 -2.55
N LYS A 106 10.85 4.32 -2.51
CA LYS A 106 12.18 3.86 -2.97
C LYS A 106 12.40 3.98 -4.48
N LEU A 107 11.35 4.12 -5.28
CA LEU A 107 11.51 4.40 -6.72
C LEU A 107 12.29 5.71 -6.95
N PHE A 108 12.23 6.64 -6.00
CA PHE A 108 12.95 7.91 -6.05
C PHE A 108 14.36 7.84 -5.45
N SER A 109 14.86 6.66 -5.09
CA SER A 109 16.19 6.48 -4.46
C SER A 109 17.39 6.90 -5.34
N SER A 110 17.14 7.05 -6.64
CA SER A 110 18.10 7.61 -7.61
C SER A 110 18.28 9.12 -7.48
N VAL A 111 17.25 9.83 -7.02
CA VAL A 111 17.22 11.31 -6.93
C VAL A 111 17.18 11.80 -5.49
N LEU A 112 16.69 10.99 -4.55
CA LEU A 112 16.51 11.31 -3.14
C LEU A 112 17.16 10.25 -2.26
N ASP A 113 17.71 10.67 -1.12
CA ASP A 113 18.11 9.72 -0.09
C ASP A 113 16.89 9.23 0.71
N THR A 114 16.14 8.29 0.11
CA THR A 114 14.87 7.78 0.63
C THR A 114 15.00 7.06 1.96
N ASP A 115 16.15 6.42 2.22
CA ASP A 115 16.37 5.67 3.46
C ASP A 115 16.66 6.60 4.65
N MET A 116 17.25 7.77 4.40
CA MET A 116 17.37 8.83 5.41
C MET A 116 16.09 9.65 5.55
N LEU A 117 15.39 9.92 4.45
CA LEU A 117 14.23 10.83 4.42
C LEU A 117 12.95 10.18 4.97
N TYR A 118 12.74 8.88 4.71
CA TYR A 118 11.49 8.19 5.04
C TYR A 118 11.71 7.05 6.04
N CYS A 119 10.97 7.08 7.14
CA CYS A 119 10.99 5.99 8.11
C CYS A 119 10.12 4.82 7.63
N ASN A 120 10.70 3.61 7.58
CA ASN A 120 9.92 2.42 7.26
C ASN A 120 9.05 1.98 8.46
N TYR A 121 7.80 2.42 8.49
CA TYR A 121 6.85 2.08 9.54
C TYR A 121 6.30 0.64 9.47
N SER A 122 6.60 -0.12 8.41
CA SER A 122 6.17 -1.53 8.31
C SER A 122 6.97 -2.45 9.24
N LEU A 123 8.11 -1.98 9.77
CA LEU A 123 8.98 -2.76 10.65
C LEU A 123 8.51 -2.68 12.10
N LYS A 124 8.53 -3.82 12.81
CA LYS A 124 8.14 -3.90 14.23
C LYS A 124 8.84 -2.84 15.10
N LYS A 125 10.14 -2.62 14.88
CA LYS A 125 10.95 -1.61 15.61
C LYS A 125 10.45 -0.17 15.46
N ASN A 126 9.76 0.14 14.37
CA ASN A 126 9.28 1.50 14.06
C ASN A 126 7.78 1.68 14.37
N GLN A 127 7.10 0.64 14.89
CA GLN A 127 5.69 0.75 15.24
C GLN A 127 5.43 1.69 16.42
N GLY A 128 6.41 1.89 17.31
CA GLY A 128 6.33 2.94 18.35
C GLY A 128 6.19 4.34 17.73
N LYS A 129 7.07 4.66 16.78
CA LYS A 129 7.04 5.92 16.03
C LYS A 129 5.76 6.09 15.19
N LEU A 130 5.20 5.00 14.68
CA LEU A 130 3.92 5.02 13.96
C LEU A 130 2.77 5.44 14.89
N LYS A 131 2.75 4.95 16.13
CA LYS A 131 1.74 5.35 17.14
C LYS A 131 1.86 6.83 17.46
N GLU A 132 3.08 7.32 17.70
CA GLU A 132 3.36 8.74 17.93
C GLU A 132 2.87 9.62 16.76
N LEU A 133 3.16 9.20 15.52
CA LEU A 133 2.73 9.91 14.32
C LEU A 133 1.20 10.03 14.24
N CYS A 134 0.48 8.96 14.59
CA CYS A 134 -0.99 8.94 14.58
C CYS A 134 -1.63 9.69 15.76
N GLN A 135 -0.93 9.83 16.89
CA GLN A 135 -1.40 10.57 18.06
C GLN A 135 -1.19 12.08 17.95
N THR A 136 -0.26 12.52 17.10
CA THR A 136 0.00 13.93 16.85
C THR A 136 -1.16 14.51 16.02
N LYS A 137 -2.10 15.17 16.71
CA LYS A 137 -3.23 15.93 16.15
C LYS A 137 -2.75 17.11 15.32
#